data_AF-A0A538JE19-F1
#
_entry.id   AF-A0A538JE19-F1
#
_cell.length_a   1.000
_cell.length_b   1.000
_cell.length_c   1.000
_cell.angle_alpha   90.00
_cell.angle_beta   90.00
_cell.angle_gamma   90.00
#
_symmetry.space_group_name_H-M   'P 1'
#
loop_
_entity.id
_entity.type
_entity.pdbx_description
1 polymer ?
#
loop_
_entity_poly.entity_id
_entity_poly.type
_entity_poly.pdbx_seq_one_letter_code
_entity_poly.pdbx_strand_id
1 'polypeptide(L)'
;MVVLVAGAVLVATGCGGSKHAAQTFNVLVDGHNTSANESFLAYFPSVVHVHAGDSVVFDQVGVGEPHTVTLGTLTDNVLSAFEKLPPKQQQNPPKSLLAADAKLPSLLPRGPGDAIQSAANPCYLDTGVPGKKQCAKNAQPAFTGKQSFYNSGWLDRNQKFTLQIAKGTAPGTYHFFCLLHREGMTGKIVVAPSKTAVPSPSAQTALGNRQLASVETKLQPAVLALRKGRAPIPGVKIPGAHPVLAGSGSPAVQEAEVDEFGPKTVHIPVGGSVTWYLLGVHTITFNSTPSNNDIREVAPDGTVHLNPPALTPAGGPGEGKPPKPKGKSPINFVVVANATWNGKGFFNSGAFANSNPPSLIEGYKLTFRGAGTYKYICTVHDDMKGTIVVG
;
A
#
# COMPACT_ATOMS: atom_id res chain seq x y z
N MET A 1 1.56 -10.34 -84.92
CA MET A 1 2.19 -10.93 -83.72
C MET A 1 1.40 -10.47 -82.50
N VAL A 2 0.78 -11.45 -81.85
CA VAL A 2 0.19 -11.55 -80.49
C VAL A 2 -0.33 -10.27 -79.80
N VAL A 3 -1.65 -10.25 -79.67
CA VAL A 3 -2.48 -9.44 -78.76
C VAL A 3 -2.30 -9.95 -77.32
N LEU A 4 -2.00 -9.07 -76.36
CA LEU A 4 -1.94 -9.38 -74.93
C LEU A 4 -3.20 -8.86 -74.24
N VAL A 5 -4.02 -9.80 -73.77
CA VAL A 5 -5.31 -9.59 -73.09
C VAL A 5 -5.07 -9.35 -71.60
N ALA A 6 -5.73 -8.34 -71.05
CA ALA A 6 -5.74 -7.97 -69.65
C ALA A 6 -6.50 -9.01 -68.79
N GLY A 7 -5.90 -9.43 -67.68
CA GLY A 7 -6.55 -10.22 -66.63
C GLY A 7 -6.64 -9.40 -65.34
N ALA A 8 -7.83 -8.89 -65.02
CA ALA A 8 -8.12 -8.28 -63.73
C ALA A 8 -8.35 -9.39 -62.69
N VAL A 9 -7.46 -9.50 -61.69
CA VAL A 9 -7.66 -10.37 -60.54
C VAL A 9 -8.50 -9.61 -59.51
N LEU A 10 -9.77 -9.99 -59.36
CA LEU A 10 -10.57 -9.62 -58.21
C LEU A 10 -10.05 -10.40 -56.99
N VAL A 11 -9.43 -9.70 -56.04
CA VAL A 11 -9.18 -10.24 -54.71
C VAL A 11 -10.48 -10.10 -53.91
N ALA A 12 -11.18 -11.21 -53.70
CA ALA A 12 -12.33 -11.29 -52.81
C ALA A 12 -11.87 -11.01 -51.37
N THR A 13 -12.27 -9.87 -50.82
CA THR A 13 -12.17 -9.58 -49.38
C THR A 13 -13.16 -10.48 -48.64
N GLY A 14 -12.66 -11.60 -48.14
CA GLY A 14 -13.42 -12.44 -47.21
C GLY A 14 -13.72 -11.65 -45.93
N CYS A 15 -15.01 -11.57 -45.57
CA CYS A 15 -15.48 -11.12 -44.27
C CYS A 15 -15.05 -12.10 -43.17
N GLY A 16 -13.76 -12.14 -42.85
CA GLY A 16 -13.25 -12.76 -41.64
C GLY A 16 -13.40 -11.76 -40.50
N GLY A 17 -14.47 -11.87 -39.72
CA GLY A 17 -14.56 -11.15 -38.44
C GLY A 17 -13.34 -11.52 -37.60
N SER A 18 -12.37 -10.62 -37.48
CA SER A 18 -11.16 -10.81 -36.71
C SER A 18 -11.56 -11.10 -35.26
N LYS A 19 -11.35 -12.35 -34.82
CA LYS A 19 -11.50 -12.74 -33.43
C LYS A 19 -10.63 -11.82 -32.59
N HIS A 20 -11.23 -11.13 -31.61
CA HIS A 20 -10.48 -10.32 -30.65
C HIS A 20 -9.43 -11.22 -29.98
N ALA A 21 -8.15 -10.95 -30.23
CA ALA A 21 -7.07 -11.65 -29.57
C ALA A 21 -7.00 -11.14 -28.13
N ALA A 22 -7.03 -12.07 -27.17
CA ALA A 22 -6.96 -11.73 -25.75
C ALA A 22 -5.74 -10.83 -25.47
N GLN A 23 -5.99 -9.73 -24.76
CA GLN A 23 -4.98 -8.76 -24.39
C GLN A 23 -4.63 -8.88 -22.90
N THR A 24 -3.46 -8.35 -22.53
CA THR A 24 -3.03 -8.27 -21.14
C THR A 24 -2.83 -6.80 -20.76
N PHE A 25 -3.56 -6.36 -19.74
CA PHE A 25 -3.49 -5.02 -19.18
C PHE A 25 -2.69 -5.03 -17.89
N ASN A 26 -2.00 -3.94 -17.58
CA ASN A 26 -1.25 -3.80 -16.34
C ASN A 26 -1.90 -2.74 -15.44
N VAL A 27 -1.95 -3.03 -14.15
CA VAL A 27 -2.32 -2.12 -13.08
C VAL A 27 -1.20 -2.19 -12.03
N LEU A 28 -0.56 -1.08 -11.73
CA LEU A 28 0.35 -1.01 -10.59
C LEU A 28 -0.48 -1.07 -9.31
N VAL A 29 -0.04 -1.91 -8.37
CA VAL A 29 -0.46 -1.86 -6.98
C VAL A 29 0.63 -1.12 -6.25
N ASP A 30 0.23 -0.05 -5.54
CA ASP A 30 1.17 0.97 -5.05
C ASP A 30 1.82 1.75 -6.21
N GLY A 31 2.79 2.60 -5.91
CA GLY A 31 3.62 3.33 -6.86
C GLY A 31 5.11 3.18 -6.55
N HIS A 32 5.95 3.55 -7.50
CA HIS A 32 7.40 3.60 -7.26
C HIS A 32 7.99 4.88 -7.83
N ASN A 33 8.45 5.73 -6.92
CA ASN A 33 9.21 6.93 -7.24
C ASN A 33 10.71 6.65 -7.08
N THR A 34 11.48 6.79 -8.15
CA THR A 34 12.94 6.56 -8.10
C THR A 34 13.70 7.61 -7.29
N SER A 35 13.09 8.76 -7.00
CA SER A 35 13.71 9.91 -6.35
C SER A 35 13.36 10.06 -4.86
N ALA A 36 12.36 9.32 -4.37
CA ALA A 36 11.88 9.38 -2.98
C ALA A 36 11.29 8.04 -2.55
N ASN A 37 11.49 7.66 -1.28
CA ASN A 37 10.82 6.49 -0.72
C ASN A 37 9.41 6.92 -0.31
N GLU A 38 8.41 6.40 -0.98
CA GLU A 38 7.00 6.80 -0.87
C GLU A 38 6.14 5.54 -1.00
N SER A 39 5.03 5.51 -0.28
CA SER A 39 3.97 4.54 -0.49
C SER A 39 2.70 5.22 -0.99
N PHE A 40 1.92 4.46 -1.76
CA PHE A 40 0.73 4.91 -2.45
C PHE A 40 -0.41 3.94 -2.13
N LEU A 41 -1.45 4.47 -1.49
CA LEU A 41 -2.69 3.76 -1.20
C LEU A 41 -3.60 3.79 -2.42
N ALA A 42 -3.07 3.40 -3.58
CA ALA A 42 -3.72 3.54 -4.87
C ALA A 42 -3.31 2.47 -5.88
N TYR A 43 -4.15 2.32 -6.89
CA TYR A 43 -3.88 1.50 -8.07
C TYR A 43 -3.74 2.38 -9.31
N PHE A 44 -2.79 2.05 -10.20
CA PHE A 44 -2.51 2.85 -11.39
C PHE A 44 -2.50 2.00 -12.68
N PRO A 45 -3.46 2.18 -13.61
CA PRO A 45 -4.59 3.09 -13.50
C PRO A 45 -5.63 2.60 -12.49
N SER A 46 -6.36 3.54 -11.87
CA SER A 46 -7.45 3.20 -10.95
C SER A 46 -8.69 2.64 -11.66
N VAL A 47 -8.80 2.80 -12.98
CA VAL A 47 -9.82 2.19 -13.83
C VAL A 47 -9.15 1.55 -15.03
N VAL A 48 -9.39 0.26 -15.24
CA VAL A 48 -8.93 -0.50 -16.40
C VAL A 48 -10.13 -0.98 -17.22
N HIS A 49 -10.10 -0.76 -18.53
CA HIS A 49 -11.13 -1.17 -19.48
C HIS A 49 -10.66 -2.39 -20.26
N VAL A 50 -11.42 -3.47 -20.24
CA VAL A 50 -11.04 -4.76 -20.84
C VAL A 50 -12.21 -5.39 -21.57
N HIS A 51 -11.96 -6.45 -22.33
CA HIS A 51 -12.96 -7.36 -22.84
C HIS A 51 -12.98 -8.68 -22.05
N ALA A 52 -14.09 -9.41 -22.14
CA ALA A 52 -14.15 -10.76 -21.62
C ALA A 52 -13.15 -11.67 -22.36
N GLY A 53 -12.31 -12.41 -21.62
CA GLY A 53 -11.22 -13.21 -22.18
C GLY A 53 -9.83 -12.56 -22.06
N ASP A 54 -9.75 -11.28 -21.69
CA ASP A 54 -8.49 -10.60 -21.41
C ASP A 54 -7.92 -10.96 -20.04
N SER A 55 -6.71 -10.49 -19.75
CA SER A 55 -6.09 -10.58 -18.43
C SER A 55 -5.74 -9.20 -17.88
N VAL A 56 -5.80 -9.05 -16.56
CA VAL A 56 -5.25 -7.89 -15.84
C VAL A 56 -4.14 -8.37 -14.92
N VAL A 57 -2.93 -7.85 -15.11
CA VAL A 57 -1.79 -8.07 -14.22
C VAL A 57 -1.72 -6.93 -13.23
N PHE A 58 -1.89 -7.26 -11.96
CA PHE A 58 -1.63 -6.38 -10.84
C PHE A 58 -0.17 -6.54 -10.42
N ASP A 59 0.62 -5.48 -10.55
CA ASP A 59 2.07 -5.49 -10.31
C ASP A 59 2.38 -4.69 -9.04
N GLN A 60 2.73 -5.38 -7.95
CA GLN A 60 3.10 -4.73 -6.68
C GLN A 60 4.49 -4.13 -6.81
N VAL A 61 4.58 -2.81 -6.95
CA VAL A 61 5.85 -2.09 -7.15
C VAL A 61 6.31 -1.28 -5.94
N GLY A 62 5.49 -1.26 -4.88
CA GLY A 62 5.69 -0.47 -3.68
C GLY A 62 6.87 -0.87 -2.79
N VAL A 63 7.12 -0.04 -1.78
CA VAL A 63 8.32 -0.09 -0.92
C VAL A 63 8.08 -0.84 0.40
N GLY A 64 7.39 -1.98 0.32
CA GLY A 64 7.17 -2.88 1.46
C GLY A 64 5.84 -2.71 2.19
N GLU A 65 5.03 -1.70 1.83
CA GLU A 65 3.68 -1.59 2.39
C GLU A 65 2.78 -2.76 1.93
N PRO A 66 2.00 -3.40 2.83
CA PRO A 66 1.20 -4.57 2.49
C PRO A 66 0.01 -4.22 1.61
N HIS A 67 -0.11 -4.85 0.43
CA HIS A 67 -1.28 -4.69 -0.41
C HIS A 67 -1.92 -6.02 -0.81
N THR A 68 -3.20 -5.96 -1.15
CA THR A 68 -3.95 -7.06 -1.74
C THR A 68 -4.75 -6.56 -2.93
N VAL A 69 -5.23 -7.45 -3.79
CA VAL A 69 -6.25 -7.19 -4.80
C VAL A 69 -7.43 -8.10 -4.54
N THR A 70 -8.53 -7.52 -4.06
CA THR A 70 -9.75 -8.28 -3.72
C THR A 70 -10.95 -7.83 -4.53
N LEU A 71 -11.59 -8.78 -5.23
CA LEU A 71 -12.79 -8.61 -6.04
C LEU A 71 -13.93 -9.51 -5.53
N GLY A 72 -15.09 -9.37 -6.16
CA GLY A 72 -16.24 -10.24 -5.96
C GLY A 72 -17.48 -9.48 -5.51
N THR A 73 -18.60 -10.17 -5.43
CA THR A 73 -19.90 -9.53 -5.14
C THR A 73 -19.94 -8.89 -3.74
N LEU A 74 -19.17 -9.39 -2.77
CA LEU A 74 -19.03 -8.73 -1.47
C LEU A 74 -18.36 -7.35 -1.61
N THR A 75 -17.25 -7.28 -2.36
CA THR A 75 -16.54 -6.03 -2.65
C THR A 75 -17.44 -5.06 -3.42
N ASP A 76 -18.09 -5.53 -4.49
CA ASP A 76 -18.98 -4.70 -5.31
C ASP A 76 -20.12 -4.08 -4.50
N ASN A 77 -20.72 -4.86 -3.59
CA ASN A 77 -21.80 -4.38 -2.72
C ASN A 77 -21.34 -3.24 -1.79
N VAL A 78 -20.13 -3.34 -1.25
CA VAL A 78 -19.56 -2.32 -0.35
C VAL A 78 -19.21 -1.07 -1.14
N LEU A 79 -18.40 -1.20 -2.19
CA LEU A 79 -17.86 -0.04 -2.91
C LEU A 79 -18.93 0.69 -3.72
N SER A 80 -19.88 -0.02 -4.34
CA SER A 80 -21.00 0.62 -5.04
C SER A 80 -21.90 1.43 -4.09
N ALA A 81 -21.96 1.05 -2.81
CA ALA A 81 -22.68 1.81 -1.80
C ALA A 81 -21.83 2.98 -1.28
N PHE A 82 -20.55 2.77 -1.00
CA PHE A 82 -19.62 3.79 -0.52
C PHE A 82 -19.48 4.96 -1.48
N GLU A 83 -19.36 4.70 -2.79
CA GLU A 83 -19.21 5.73 -3.82
C GLU A 83 -20.44 6.67 -3.94
N LYS A 84 -21.62 6.20 -3.52
CA LYS A 84 -22.85 6.99 -3.52
C LYS A 84 -23.00 7.87 -2.28
N LEU A 85 -22.14 7.69 -1.28
CA LEU A 85 -22.20 8.47 -0.06
C LEU A 85 -21.65 9.89 -0.27
N PRO A 86 -22.25 10.91 0.35
CA PRO A 86 -21.64 12.23 0.44
C PRO A 86 -20.34 12.18 1.27
N PRO A 87 -19.39 13.11 1.08
CA PRO A 87 -18.07 13.07 1.74
C PRO A 87 -18.10 12.92 3.27
N LYS A 88 -19.04 13.59 3.95
CA LYS A 88 -19.21 13.46 5.41
C LYS A 88 -19.57 12.03 5.85
N GLN A 89 -20.33 11.31 5.03
CA GLN A 89 -20.70 9.92 5.28
C GLN A 89 -19.61 8.95 4.81
N GLN A 90 -18.74 9.33 3.87
CA GLN A 90 -17.55 8.52 3.58
C GLN A 90 -16.58 8.51 4.78
N GLN A 91 -16.46 9.64 5.48
CA GLN A 91 -15.69 9.74 6.73
C GLN A 91 -16.36 9.01 7.91
N ASN A 92 -17.69 8.92 7.90
CA ASN A 92 -18.48 8.22 8.93
C ASN A 92 -19.56 7.34 8.27
N PRO A 93 -19.18 6.15 7.76
CA PRO A 93 -20.10 5.30 7.02
C PRO A 93 -21.36 4.88 7.80
N PRO A 94 -22.53 4.79 7.14
CA PRO A 94 -23.74 4.25 7.76
C PRO A 94 -23.55 2.84 8.31
N LYS A 95 -24.25 2.48 9.40
CA LYS A 95 -24.18 1.15 10.02
C LYS A 95 -24.45 0.00 9.05
N SER A 96 -25.33 0.21 8.06
CA SER A 96 -25.61 -0.79 7.02
C SER A 96 -24.39 -1.08 6.15
N LEU A 97 -23.63 -0.05 5.78
CA LEU A 97 -22.40 -0.21 5.02
C LEU A 97 -21.32 -0.86 5.88
N LEU A 98 -21.16 -0.43 7.13
CA LEU A 98 -20.23 -1.07 8.08
C LEU A 98 -20.53 -2.56 8.27
N ALA A 99 -21.81 -2.95 8.30
CA ALA A 99 -22.22 -4.35 8.40
C ALA A 99 -21.95 -5.16 7.12
N ALA A 100 -22.01 -4.51 5.94
CA ALA A 100 -21.62 -5.12 4.68
C ALA A 100 -20.09 -5.30 4.60
N ASP A 101 -19.34 -4.25 4.95
CA ASP A 101 -17.88 -4.24 4.99
C ASP A 101 -17.32 -5.28 5.97
N ALA A 102 -17.96 -5.46 7.13
CA ALA A 102 -17.57 -6.47 8.12
C ALA A 102 -17.61 -7.92 7.63
N LYS A 103 -18.22 -8.21 6.46
CA LYS A 103 -18.15 -9.52 5.80
C LYS A 103 -16.81 -9.76 5.09
N LEU A 104 -16.08 -8.70 4.77
CA LEU A 104 -14.76 -8.78 4.16
C LEU A 104 -13.70 -8.77 5.26
N PRO A 105 -12.78 -9.75 5.30
CA PRO A 105 -11.73 -9.81 6.32
C PRO A 105 -10.77 -8.64 6.13
N SER A 106 -10.26 -8.05 7.21
CA SER A 106 -9.11 -7.14 7.10
C SER A 106 -7.83 -7.96 6.91
N LEU A 107 -6.82 -7.43 6.21
CA LEU A 107 -5.52 -8.12 6.12
C LEU A 107 -4.90 -8.30 7.51
N LEU A 108 -4.87 -7.21 8.28
CA LEU A 108 -4.40 -7.17 9.65
C LEU A 108 -5.56 -6.74 10.57
N PRO A 109 -5.60 -7.24 11.82
CA PRO A 109 -6.63 -6.84 12.78
C PRO A 109 -6.45 -5.37 13.22
N ARG A 110 -7.54 -4.74 13.67
CA ARG A 110 -7.43 -3.46 14.38
C ARG A 110 -6.90 -3.71 15.80
N GLY A 111 -5.61 -3.44 16.01
CA GLY A 111 -4.92 -3.68 17.28
C GLY A 111 -4.13 -4.99 17.30
N PRO A 112 -3.82 -5.54 18.48
CA PRO A 112 -2.97 -6.73 18.60
C PRO A 112 -3.58 -7.93 17.87
N GLY A 113 -2.72 -8.70 17.20
CA GLY A 113 -3.08 -9.95 16.55
C GLY A 113 -2.18 -10.22 15.37
N ASP A 114 -2.56 -11.21 14.58
CA ASP A 114 -1.79 -11.71 13.45
C ASP A 114 -2.60 -11.59 12.15
N ALA A 115 -1.95 -11.77 11.00
CA ALA A 115 -2.60 -11.64 9.70
C ALA A 115 -3.79 -12.61 9.55
N ILE A 116 -4.89 -12.11 8.97
CA ILE A 116 -6.08 -12.94 8.73
C ILE A 116 -5.84 -13.74 7.45
N GLN A 117 -5.77 -15.06 7.57
CA GLN A 117 -5.23 -15.91 6.52
C GLN A 117 -6.05 -15.91 5.22
N SER A 118 -7.37 -15.70 5.28
CA SER A 118 -8.21 -15.54 4.08
C SER A 118 -7.95 -14.23 3.32
N ALA A 119 -7.40 -13.23 3.99
CA ALA A 119 -6.96 -11.97 3.41
C ALA A 119 -5.48 -12.01 3.00
N ALA A 120 -4.64 -12.68 3.78
CA ALA A 120 -3.20 -12.75 3.55
C ALA A 120 -2.78 -13.81 2.52
N ASN A 121 -3.66 -14.76 2.20
CA ASN A 121 -3.42 -15.81 1.20
C ASN A 121 -4.41 -15.71 0.04
N PRO A 122 -4.07 -16.28 -1.15
CA PRO A 122 -5.01 -16.51 -2.22
C PRO A 122 -6.29 -17.19 -1.72
N CYS A 123 -7.44 -16.62 -2.06
CA CYS A 123 -8.73 -17.16 -1.66
C CYS A 123 -9.79 -16.85 -2.73
N TYR A 124 -10.43 -17.92 -3.23
CA TYR A 124 -11.42 -17.83 -4.30
C TYR A 124 -12.67 -18.59 -3.87
N LEU A 125 -13.76 -17.86 -3.63
CA LEU A 125 -15.06 -18.39 -3.23
C LEU A 125 -16.10 -18.03 -4.28
N ASP A 126 -16.78 -19.04 -4.83
CA ASP A 126 -17.91 -18.80 -5.71
C ASP A 126 -19.10 -18.20 -4.95
N THR A 127 -19.31 -18.64 -3.70
CA THR A 127 -20.40 -18.17 -2.84
C THR A 127 -19.96 -18.09 -1.37
N GLY A 128 -20.75 -17.38 -0.56
CA GLY A 128 -20.54 -17.27 0.89
C GLY A 128 -19.57 -16.15 1.30
N VAL A 129 -19.18 -16.17 2.58
CA VAL A 129 -18.33 -15.18 3.21
C VAL A 129 -17.03 -15.85 3.67
N PRO A 130 -15.85 -15.29 3.37
CA PRO A 130 -14.59 -15.86 3.84
C PRO A 130 -14.50 -15.84 5.38
N GLY A 131 -14.01 -16.94 5.96
CA GLY A 131 -13.67 -16.99 7.39
C GLY A 131 -12.33 -16.31 7.69
N LYS A 132 -11.73 -16.58 8.87
CA LYS A 132 -10.38 -16.09 9.21
C LYS A 132 -9.24 -17.04 8.78
N LYS A 133 -9.56 -18.31 8.56
CA LYS A 133 -8.60 -19.37 8.21
C LYS A 133 -8.17 -19.25 6.75
N GLN A 134 -7.04 -19.86 6.42
CA GLN A 134 -6.59 -19.97 5.04
C GLN A 134 -7.67 -20.70 4.23
N CYS A 135 -7.97 -20.18 3.04
CA CYS A 135 -8.90 -20.84 2.14
C CYS A 135 -8.26 -22.11 1.56
N ALA A 136 -9.07 -22.99 0.99
CA ALA A 136 -8.56 -24.15 0.29
C ALA A 136 -7.61 -23.71 -0.84
N LYS A 137 -6.45 -24.36 -0.95
CA LYS A 137 -5.42 -24.10 -1.97
C LYS A 137 -5.87 -24.62 -3.34
N ASN A 138 -6.85 -23.94 -3.92
CA ASN A 138 -7.36 -24.26 -5.24
C ASN A 138 -6.52 -23.56 -6.32
N ALA A 139 -6.47 -24.15 -7.52
CA ALA A 139 -5.98 -23.42 -8.68
C ALA A 139 -6.82 -22.14 -8.88
N GLN A 140 -6.16 -21.04 -9.21
CA GLN A 140 -6.83 -19.76 -9.41
C GLN A 140 -7.83 -19.87 -10.58
N PRO A 141 -9.15 -19.74 -10.35
CA PRO A 141 -10.14 -19.83 -11.41
C PRO A 141 -10.18 -18.53 -12.22
N ALA A 142 -10.65 -18.56 -13.47
CA ALA A 142 -10.95 -17.32 -14.18
C ALA A 142 -12.04 -16.52 -13.44
N PHE A 143 -11.88 -15.20 -13.38
CA PHE A 143 -12.85 -14.30 -12.78
C PHE A 143 -14.08 -14.19 -13.69
N THR A 144 -15.23 -14.60 -13.17
CA THR A 144 -16.50 -14.63 -13.92
C THR A 144 -17.39 -13.43 -13.60
N GLY A 145 -16.99 -12.61 -12.62
CA GLY A 145 -17.83 -11.57 -12.05
C GLY A 145 -18.92 -12.08 -11.10
N LYS A 146 -18.96 -13.39 -10.81
CA LYS A 146 -20.00 -14.00 -9.95
C LYS A 146 -19.47 -14.49 -8.61
N GLN A 147 -18.16 -14.63 -8.46
CA GLN A 147 -17.52 -15.03 -7.21
C GLN A 147 -17.92 -14.08 -6.08
N SER A 148 -18.19 -14.60 -4.89
CA SER A 148 -18.47 -13.76 -3.73
C SER A 148 -17.20 -13.10 -3.19
N PHE A 149 -16.06 -13.77 -3.30
CA PHE A 149 -14.77 -13.30 -2.82
C PHE A 149 -13.64 -13.86 -3.70
N TYR A 150 -12.76 -12.99 -4.18
CA TYR A 150 -11.63 -13.34 -5.03
C TYR A 150 -10.44 -12.47 -4.64
N ASN A 151 -9.47 -13.03 -3.92
CA ASN A 151 -8.38 -12.29 -3.31
C ASN A 151 -7.02 -12.83 -3.74
N SER A 152 -6.07 -11.92 -3.99
CA SER A 152 -4.67 -12.24 -4.28
C SER A 152 -3.89 -12.78 -3.08
N GLY A 153 -4.29 -12.43 -1.86
CA GLY A 153 -3.40 -12.50 -0.69
C GLY A 153 -2.52 -11.26 -0.58
N TRP A 154 -1.69 -11.22 0.48
CA TRP A 154 -0.64 -10.21 0.67
C TRP A 154 0.36 -10.33 -0.47
N LEU A 155 0.49 -9.27 -1.27
CA LEU A 155 1.45 -9.15 -2.36
C LEU A 155 2.80 -8.66 -1.84
N ASP A 156 3.85 -9.44 -2.06
CA ASP A 156 5.23 -8.99 -1.82
C ASP A 156 5.66 -7.94 -2.85
N ARG A 157 6.71 -7.21 -2.50
CA ARG A 157 7.42 -6.36 -3.45
C ARG A 157 7.78 -7.14 -4.72
N ASN A 158 7.46 -6.57 -5.88
CA ASN A 158 7.61 -7.13 -7.22
C ASN A 158 6.74 -8.37 -7.51
N GLN A 159 5.81 -8.73 -6.62
CA GLN A 159 4.88 -9.81 -6.87
C GLN A 159 3.82 -9.37 -7.88
N LYS A 160 3.53 -10.27 -8.82
CA LYS A 160 2.46 -10.08 -9.80
C LYS A 160 1.29 -11.00 -9.49
N PHE A 161 0.09 -10.45 -9.54
CA PHE A 161 -1.16 -11.19 -9.49
C PHE A 161 -1.90 -11.02 -10.81
N THR A 162 -2.09 -12.12 -11.54
CA THR A 162 -2.76 -12.08 -12.84
C THR A 162 -4.21 -12.54 -12.70
N LEU A 163 -5.15 -11.64 -12.96
CA LEU A 163 -6.57 -11.93 -13.04
C LEU A 163 -6.96 -12.28 -14.48
N GLN A 164 -7.32 -13.54 -14.72
CA GLN A 164 -7.87 -13.97 -16.00
C GLN A 164 -9.37 -13.66 -16.04
N ILE A 165 -9.83 -12.81 -16.97
CA ILE A 165 -11.26 -12.54 -17.13
C ILE A 165 -11.89 -13.67 -17.96
N ALA A 166 -12.87 -14.36 -17.41
CA ALA A 166 -13.54 -15.44 -18.13
C ALA A 166 -14.22 -14.92 -19.40
N LYS A 167 -14.21 -15.70 -20.47
CA LYS A 167 -14.85 -15.35 -21.75
C LYS A 167 -16.36 -15.07 -21.65
N GLY A 168 -17.01 -15.60 -20.60
CA GLY A 168 -18.43 -15.41 -20.31
C GLY A 168 -18.73 -14.34 -19.26
N THR A 169 -17.74 -13.57 -18.81
CA THR A 169 -17.96 -12.47 -17.88
C THR A 169 -18.84 -11.41 -18.55
N ALA A 170 -19.90 -11.00 -17.86
CA ALA A 170 -20.85 -10.03 -18.40
C ALA A 170 -20.18 -8.65 -18.54
N PRO A 171 -20.56 -7.85 -19.54
CA PRO A 171 -20.19 -6.44 -19.55
C PRO A 171 -20.70 -5.73 -18.30
N GLY A 172 -19.85 -4.90 -17.69
CA GLY A 172 -20.16 -4.24 -16.43
C GLY A 172 -18.91 -3.70 -15.73
N THR A 173 -19.14 -3.09 -14.58
CA THR A 173 -18.09 -2.58 -13.69
C THR A 173 -17.93 -3.53 -12.51
N TYR A 174 -16.71 -3.99 -12.28
CA TYR A 174 -16.31 -4.82 -11.17
C TYR A 174 -15.28 -4.06 -10.33
N HIS A 175 -15.52 -3.92 -9.04
CA HIS A 175 -14.64 -3.19 -8.15
C HIS A 175 -13.59 -4.13 -7.56
N PHE A 176 -12.45 -3.54 -7.23
CA PHE A 176 -11.42 -4.17 -6.43
C PHE A 176 -10.85 -3.19 -5.41
N PHE A 177 -10.34 -3.70 -4.31
CA PHE A 177 -9.68 -2.90 -3.27
C PHE A 177 -8.65 -3.69 -2.47
N CYS A 178 -7.89 -2.97 -1.64
CA CYS A 178 -6.96 -3.56 -0.70
C CYS A 178 -7.66 -3.87 0.63
N LEU A 179 -7.49 -5.09 1.17
CA LEU A 179 -8.10 -5.49 2.44
C LEU A 179 -7.43 -4.86 3.66
N LEU A 180 -6.27 -4.20 3.49
CA LEU A 180 -5.65 -3.37 4.53
C LEU A 180 -6.21 -1.94 4.50
N HIS A 181 -6.17 -1.28 3.34
CA HIS A 181 -6.53 0.14 3.19
C HIS A 181 -8.00 0.41 2.80
N ARG A 182 -8.78 -0.65 2.59
CA ARG A 182 -10.24 -0.67 2.42
C ARG A 182 -10.73 0.33 1.38
N GLU A 183 -11.77 1.10 1.69
CA GLU A 183 -12.36 2.09 0.80
C GLU A 183 -11.40 3.26 0.46
N GLY A 184 -10.26 3.36 1.14
CA GLY A 184 -9.19 4.30 0.83
C GLY A 184 -8.33 3.91 -0.36
N MET A 185 -8.30 2.63 -0.75
CA MET A 185 -7.51 2.13 -1.88
C MET A 185 -8.36 1.21 -2.76
N THR A 186 -8.96 1.79 -3.80
CA THR A 186 -9.94 1.12 -4.66
C THR A 186 -9.62 1.31 -6.14
N GLY A 187 -10.15 0.40 -6.96
CA GLY A 187 -10.11 0.51 -8.41
C GLY A 187 -11.26 -0.25 -9.07
N LYS A 188 -11.35 -0.11 -10.41
CA LYS A 188 -12.42 -0.69 -11.23
C LYS A 188 -11.87 -1.42 -12.44
N ILE A 189 -12.44 -2.58 -12.72
CA ILE A 189 -12.35 -3.24 -14.02
C ILE A 189 -13.68 -3.01 -14.73
N VAL A 190 -13.64 -2.33 -15.87
CA VAL A 190 -14.79 -2.16 -16.75
C VAL A 190 -14.68 -3.18 -17.88
N VAL A 191 -15.48 -4.24 -17.81
CA VAL A 191 -15.61 -5.21 -18.90
C VAL A 191 -16.57 -4.62 -19.93
N ALA A 192 -16.04 -4.25 -21.09
CA ALA A 192 -16.82 -3.65 -22.17
C ALA A 192 -17.55 -4.73 -22.99
N PRO A 193 -18.70 -4.39 -23.62
CA PRO A 193 -19.29 -5.23 -24.65
C PRO A 193 -18.28 -5.51 -25.76
N SER A 194 -18.33 -6.71 -26.36
CA SER A 194 -17.34 -7.17 -27.35
C SER A 194 -17.20 -6.28 -28.59
N LYS A 195 -18.22 -5.49 -28.92
CA LYS A 195 -18.23 -4.55 -30.05
C LYS A 195 -17.76 -3.13 -29.68
N THR A 196 -17.58 -2.85 -28.40
CA THR A 196 -17.15 -1.55 -27.90
C THR A 196 -15.62 -1.52 -27.87
N ALA A 197 -15.00 -0.54 -28.53
CA ALA A 197 -13.56 -0.37 -28.44
C ALA A 197 -13.15 0.03 -27.00
N VAL A 198 -12.05 -0.54 -26.53
CA VAL A 198 -11.37 -0.15 -25.28
C VAL A 198 -10.00 0.43 -25.62
N PRO A 199 -9.44 1.35 -24.81
CA PRO A 199 -8.07 1.81 -25.01
C PRO A 199 -7.07 0.64 -24.95
N SER A 200 -6.00 0.68 -25.74
CA SER A 200 -4.99 -0.39 -25.75
C SER A 200 -4.31 -0.56 -24.38
N PRO A 201 -3.70 -1.73 -24.10
CA PRO A 201 -2.92 -1.91 -22.88
C PRO A 201 -1.85 -0.84 -22.65
N SER A 202 -1.15 -0.42 -23.72
CA SER A 202 -0.14 0.65 -23.65
C SER A 202 -0.74 2.01 -23.31
N ALA A 203 -1.91 2.35 -23.86
CA ALA A 203 -2.59 3.60 -23.56
C ALA A 203 -3.06 3.67 -22.10
N GLN A 204 -3.57 2.56 -21.56
CA GLN A 204 -4.00 2.49 -20.15
C GLN A 204 -2.81 2.46 -19.18
N THR A 205 -1.71 1.79 -19.54
CA THR A 205 -0.45 1.88 -18.78
C THR A 205 0.05 3.33 -18.73
N ALA A 206 0.04 4.03 -19.87
CA ALA A 206 0.43 5.44 -19.91
C ALA A 206 -0.51 6.35 -19.09
N LEU A 207 -1.80 6.00 -18.98
CA LEU A 207 -2.72 6.69 -18.08
C LEU A 207 -2.34 6.46 -16.61
N GLY A 208 -2.08 5.21 -16.21
CA GLY A 208 -1.60 4.88 -14.86
C GLY A 208 -0.34 5.65 -14.49
N ASN A 209 0.67 5.67 -15.36
CA ASN A 209 1.90 6.42 -15.12
C ASN A 209 1.67 7.93 -14.95
N ARG A 210 0.71 8.53 -15.69
CA ARG A 210 0.35 9.94 -15.50
C ARG A 210 -0.37 10.19 -14.17
N GLN A 211 -1.22 9.26 -13.73
CA GLN A 211 -1.88 9.35 -12.43
C GLN A 211 -0.83 9.27 -11.30
N LEU A 212 0.09 8.32 -11.36
CA LEU A 212 1.20 8.20 -10.41
C LEU A 212 2.06 9.47 -10.36
N ALA A 213 2.55 9.95 -11.52
CA ALA A 213 3.35 11.17 -11.59
C ALA A 213 2.62 12.41 -11.03
N SER A 214 1.29 12.47 -11.16
CA SER A 214 0.51 13.53 -10.54
C SER A 214 0.48 13.44 -9.02
N VAL A 215 0.49 12.24 -8.43
CA VAL A 215 0.54 12.03 -6.98
C VAL A 215 1.93 12.39 -6.46
N GLU A 216 2.98 11.86 -7.09
CA GLU A 216 4.39 12.18 -6.77
C GLU A 216 4.63 13.70 -6.74
N THR A 217 4.16 14.41 -7.77
CA THR A 217 4.30 15.88 -7.86
C THR A 217 3.65 16.60 -6.67
N LYS A 218 2.49 16.12 -6.19
CA LYS A 218 1.79 16.71 -5.04
C LYS A 218 2.45 16.39 -3.71
N LEU A 219 3.20 15.30 -3.63
CA LEU A 219 3.90 14.85 -2.43
C LEU A 219 5.31 15.45 -2.31
N GLN A 220 5.93 15.82 -3.44
CA GLN A 220 7.28 16.37 -3.52
C GLN A 220 7.59 17.52 -2.51
N PRO A 221 6.70 18.50 -2.24
CA PRO A 221 6.96 19.50 -1.22
C PRO A 221 7.15 18.92 0.18
N ALA A 222 6.41 17.86 0.53
CA ALA A 222 6.55 17.16 1.81
C ALA A 222 7.88 16.42 1.88
N VAL A 223 8.30 15.73 0.80
CA VAL A 223 9.63 15.10 0.69
C VAL A 223 10.75 16.11 0.95
N LEU A 224 10.70 17.27 0.29
CA LEU A 224 11.71 18.32 0.43
C LEU A 224 11.74 18.94 1.84
N ALA A 225 10.58 19.09 2.49
CA ALA A 225 10.50 19.58 3.86
C ALA A 225 11.06 18.55 4.85
N LEU A 226 10.65 17.29 4.72
CA LEU A 226 11.08 16.17 5.54
C LEU A 226 12.61 16.02 5.52
N ARG A 227 13.22 15.99 4.33
CA ARG A 227 14.68 15.86 4.17
C ARG A 227 15.48 16.98 4.83
N LYS A 228 14.87 18.16 4.99
CA LYS A 228 15.44 19.33 5.70
C LYS A 228 15.15 19.32 7.20
N GLY A 229 14.52 18.27 7.74
CA GLY A 229 14.10 18.17 9.14
C GLY A 229 13.00 19.15 9.50
N ARG A 230 12.07 19.43 8.58
CA ARG A 230 10.96 20.37 8.77
C ARG A 230 9.62 19.66 8.59
N ALA A 231 8.60 20.10 9.33
CA ALA A 231 7.23 19.65 9.09
C ALA A 231 6.75 20.16 7.72
N PRO A 232 5.90 19.39 7.00
CA PRO A 232 5.34 19.79 5.71
C PRO A 232 4.25 20.88 5.83
N ILE A 233 3.96 21.33 7.05
CA ILE A 233 2.94 22.34 7.35
C ILE A 233 3.64 23.65 7.79
N PRO A 234 3.40 24.78 7.11
CA PRO A 234 3.99 26.06 7.47
C PRO A 234 3.72 26.45 8.92
N GLY A 235 4.75 26.96 9.61
CA GLY A 235 4.65 27.45 10.99
C GLY A 235 4.73 26.36 12.07
N VAL A 236 4.67 25.08 11.71
CA VAL A 236 4.82 23.98 12.67
C VAL A 236 6.30 23.75 12.96
N LYS A 237 6.68 23.81 14.24
CA LYS A 237 8.02 23.49 14.72
C LYS A 237 8.02 22.11 15.36
N ILE A 238 8.98 21.27 14.95
CA ILE A 238 9.18 19.96 15.58
C ILE A 238 9.96 20.17 16.89
N PRO A 239 9.51 19.66 18.03
CA PRO A 239 10.17 19.92 19.31
C PRO A 239 11.47 19.13 19.49
N GLY A 240 12.33 19.59 20.40
CA GLY A 240 13.58 18.92 20.77
C GLY A 240 14.81 19.43 20.01
N ALA A 241 16.00 19.09 20.52
CA ALA A 241 17.28 19.57 19.98
C ALA A 241 17.70 18.84 18.70
N HIS A 242 17.38 17.54 18.59
CA HIS A 242 17.73 16.70 17.44
C HIS A 242 16.50 15.88 17.00
N PRO A 243 15.46 16.53 16.46
CA PRO A 243 14.28 15.83 16.00
C PRO A 243 14.54 15.13 14.67
N VAL A 244 13.92 13.96 14.50
CA VAL A 244 13.75 13.27 13.23
C VAL A 244 12.27 13.04 13.04
N LEU A 245 11.74 13.32 11.86
CA LEU A 245 10.43 12.81 11.45
C LEU A 245 10.66 11.44 10.80
N ALA A 246 9.89 10.45 11.24
CA ALA A 246 9.70 9.20 10.52
C ALA A 246 8.37 9.33 9.80
N GLY A 247 8.40 9.46 8.48
CA GLY A 247 7.17 9.67 7.72
C GLY A 247 6.84 11.14 7.44
N SER A 248 6.08 11.38 6.37
CA SER A 248 5.44 12.67 6.08
C SER A 248 4.23 12.50 5.18
N GLY A 249 3.42 13.55 5.07
CA GLY A 249 2.25 13.55 4.20
C GLY A 249 1.90 14.95 3.69
N SER A 250 0.95 15.03 2.77
CA SER A 250 0.53 16.28 2.15
C SER A 250 -0.99 16.40 2.14
N PRO A 251 -1.59 17.53 2.56
CA PRO A 251 -3.03 17.70 2.44
C PRO A 251 -3.50 17.76 0.97
N ALA A 252 -2.58 17.93 0.01
CA ALA A 252 -2.90 17.95 -1.41
C ALA A 252 -3.13 16.55 -2.01
N VAL A 253 -2.73 15.49 -1.30
CA VAL A 253 -2.89 14.10 -1.74
C VAL A 253 -3.00 13.17 -0.54
N GLN A 254 -4.12 12.45 -0.43
CA GLN A 254 -4.43 11.64 0.76
C GLN A 254 -4.09 10.17 0.55
N GLU A 255 -3.94 9.77 -0.72
CA GLU A 255 -3.66 8.42 -1.18
C GLU A 255 -2.15 8.12 -1.29
N ALA A 256 -1.28 8.89 -0.63
CA ALA A 256 0.16 8.63 -0.59
C ALA A 256 0.86 9.29 0.61
N GLU A 257 1.95 8.67 1.07
CA GLU A 257 2.80 9.16 2.15
C GLU A 257 4.30 9.00 1.82
N VAL A 258 5.14 9.74 2.55
CA VAL A 258 6.60 9.72 2.38
C VAL A 258 7.21 8.82 3.44
N ASP A 259 7.85 7.74 3.04
CA ASP A 259 8.46 6.74 3.91
C ASP A 259 9.96 6.97 4.10
N GLU A 260 10.34 8.13 4.61
CA GLU A 260 11.73 8.48 4.88
C GLU A 260 11.94 8.97 6.33
N PHE A 261 13.20 8.88 6.79
CA PHE A 261 13.64 9.59 7.98
C PHE A 261 14.21 10.97 7.61
N GLY A 262 13.69 12.02 8.25
CA GLY A 262 14.03 13.41 7.96
C GLY A 262 14.44 14.21 9.20
N PRO A 263 15.67 14.77 9.28
CA PRO A 263 16.75 14.65 8.29
C PRO A 263 17.37 13.24 8.31
N LYS A 264 17.94 12.83 7.17
CA LYS A 264 18.51 11.48 7.01
C LYS A 264 19.73 11.22 7.91
N THR A 265 20.49 12.26 8.23
CA THR A 265 21.66 12.19 9.11
C THR A 265 21.56 13.21 10.23
N VAL A 266 21.80 12.77 11.45
CA VAL A 266 21.80 13.62 12.65
C VAL A 266 23.11 13.44 13.40
N HIS A 267 23.71 14.56 13.81
CA HIS A 267 24.93 14.59 14.62
C HIS A 267 24.57 14.98 16.06
N ILE A 268 25.08 14.23 17.03
CA ILE A 268 24.89 14.49 18.47
C ILE A 268 26.20 14.25 19.23
N PRO A 269 26.42 14.90 20.39
CA PRO A 269 27.54 14.56 21.26
C PRO A 269 27.31 13.18 21.93
N VAL A 270 28.38 12.58 22.45
CA VAL A 270 28.29 11.42 23.34
C VAL A 270 27.39 11.75 24.54
N GLY A 271 26.43 10.87 24.84
CA GLY A 271 25.40 11.11 25.86
C GLY A 271 24.21 11.94 25.36
N GLY A 272 24.24 12.42 24.12
CA GLY A 272 23.13 13.10 23.47
C GLY A 272 21.96 12.18 23.14
N SER A 273 20.82 12.79 22.83
CA SER A 273 19.60 12.07 22.43
C SER A 273 19.08 12.54 21.09
N VAL A 274 18.40 11.63 20.38
CA VAL A 274 17.57 11.91 19.21
C VAL A 274 16.13 11.56 19.56
N THR A 275 15.19 12.36 19.04
CA THR A 275 13.76 12.09 19.16
C THR A 275 13.18 11.88 17.78
N TRP A 276 12.66 10.69 17.50
CA TRP A 276 11.88 10.42 16.30
C TRP A 276 10.43 10.73 16.59
N TYR A 277 9.77 11.46 15.70
CA TYR A 277 8.32 11.70 15.70
C TYR A 277 7.72 10.95 14.51
N LEU A 278 6.81 10.02 14.78
CA LEU A 278 6.36 9.02 13.81
C LEU A 278 5.01 9.44 13.21
N LEU A 279 4.96 9.64 11.90
CA LEU A 279 3.79 9.96 11.11
C LEU A 279 3.49 8.75 10.22
N GLY A 280 2.53 7.92 10.65
CA GLY A 280 2.34 6.60 10.06
C GLY A 280 2.95 5.51 10.94
N VAL A 281 2.95 4.27 10.45
CA VAL A 281 3.44 3.11 11.20
C VAL A 281 4.92 2.90 10.93
N HIS A 282 5.76 3.13 11.94
CA HIS A 282 7.21 2.96 11.78
C HIS A 282 7.90 2.34 12.99
N THR A 283 9.10 1.81 12.75
CA THR A 283 10.05 1.35 13.77
C THR A 283 11.37 2.11 13.66
N ILE A 284 12.10 2.21 14.77
CA ILE A 284 13.48 2.67 14.81
C ILE A 284 14.35 1.47 15.18
N THR A 285 15.01 0.88 14.17
CA THR A 285 15.69 -0.41 14.31
C THR A 285 17.16 -0.30 13.96
N PHE A 286 18.03 -0.61 14.92
CA PHE A 286 19.48 -0.67 14.75
C PHE A 286 19.98 -2.11 14.76
N ASN A 287 21.05 -2.37 13.99
CA ASN A 287 21.72 -3.67 13.92
C ASN A 287 20.75 -4.83 13.60
N SER A 288 19.81 -4.59 12.69
CA SER A 288 18.92 -5.63 12.17
C SER A 288 19.67 -6.65 11.30
N THR A 289 19.01 -7.77 11.07
CA THR A 289 19.42 -8.89 10.24
C THR A 289 18.24 -9.30 9.35
N PRO A 290 18.44 -10.13 8.32
CA PRO A 290 17.34 -10.61 7.48
C PRO A 290 16.21 -11.32 8.22
N SER A 291 16.42 -11.84 9.44
CA SER A 291 15.37 -12.50 10.21
C SER A 291 14.47 -11.54 10.99
N ASN A 292 14.81 -10.24 11.08
CA ASN A 292 14.09 -9.27 11.89
C ASN A 292 13.94 -7.89 11.24
N ASN A 293 14.16 -7.80 9.92
CA ASN A 293 14.03 -6.57 9.15
C ASN A 293 12.76 -6.51 8.28
N ASP A 294 11.93 -7.55 8.30
CA ASP A 294 10.68 -7.65 7.53
C ASP A 294 9.55 -8.02 8.49
N ILE A 295 8.42 -7.32 8.39
CA ILE A 295 7.22 -7.57 9.20
C ILE A 295 6.49 -8.85 8.79
N ARG A 296 6.76 -9.39 7.60
CA ARG A 296 6.10 -10.58 7.09
C ARG A 296 6.97 -11.81 7.32
N GLU A 297 6.38 -12.85 7.88
CA GLU A 297 6.96 -14.18 7.97
C GLU A 297 6.01 -15.18 7.31
N VAL A 298 6.49 -15.98 6.36
CA VAL A 298 5.68 -17.01 5.72
C VAL A 298 6.09 -18.38 6.26
N ALA A 299 5.16 -19.06 6.91
CA ALA A 299 5.39 -20.40 7.44
C ALA A 299 5.49 -21.43 6.31
N PRO A 300 6.08 -22.62 6.55
CA PRO A 300 6.23 -23.67 5.53
C PRO A 300 4.91 -24.16 4.91
N ASP A 301 3.80 -24.08 5.64
CA ASP A 301 2.46 -24.42 5.12
C ASP A 301 1.83 -23.25 4.33
N GLY A 302 2.54 -22.14 4.18
CA GLY A 302 2.12 -20.95 3.45
C GLY A 302 1.31 -19.96 4.28
N THR A 303 1.02 -20.20 5.56
CA THR A 303 0.36 -19.18 6.37
C THR A 303 1.28 -17.97 6.56
N VAL A 304 0.68 -16.78 6.55
CA VAL A 304 1.38 -15.50 6.64
C VAL A 304 1.25 -14.98 8.06
N HIS A 305 2.37 -14.65 8.69
CA HIS A 305 2.44 -14.18 10.06
C HIS A 305 3.11 -12.81 10.13
N LEU A 306 2.74 -12.02 11.12
CA LEU A 306 3.54 -10.87 11.53
C LEU A 306 4.78 -11.34 12.27
N ASN A 307 5.97 -10.97 11.80
CA ASN A 307 7.27 -11.29 12.38
C ASN A 307 7.50 -10.48 13.68
N PRO A 308 7.37 -11.07 14.88
CA PRO A 308 7.41 -10.29 16.12
C PRO A 308 8.76 -9.59 16.36
N PRO A 309 9.93 -10.20 16.10
CA PRO A 309 11.22 -9.50 16.12
C PRO A 309 11.29 -8.18 15.32
N ALA A 310 10.55 -8.07 14.20
CA ALA A 310 10.52 -6.86 13.39
C ALA A 310 9.60 -5.77 13.98
N LEU A 311 8.62 -6.13 14.80
CA LEU A 311 7.54 -5.24 15.25
C LEU A 311 7.53 -4.96 16.76
N THR A 312 8.22 -5.78 17.55
CA THR A 312 8.20 -5.67 19.02
C THR A 312 9.43 -4.94 19.56
N PRO A 313 9.30 -4.23 20.70
CA PRO A 313 10.42 -3.49 21.27
C PRO A 313 11.53 -4.43 21.77
N ALA A 314 12.77 -4.09 21.47
CA ALA A 314 13.98 -4.77 21.92
C ALA A 314 15.03 -3.75 22.37
N GLY A 315 15.53 -3.87 23.59
CA GLY A 315 16.52 -2.95 24.16
C GLY A 315 15.93 -1.69 24.83
N GLY A 316 14.61 -1.55 24.87
CA GLY A 316 13.90 -0.47 25.56
C GLY A 316 12.37 -0.68 25.54
N PRO A 317 11.60 0.18 26.23
CA PRO A 317 10.15 0.20 26.06
C PRO A 317 9.79 0.64 24.64
N GLY A 318 8.61 0.22 24.16
CA GLY A 318 8.03 0.72 22.91
C GLY A 318 6.76 1.51 23.14
N GLU A 319 5.92 1.54 22.11
CA GLU A 319 4.65 2.27 22.13
C GLU A 319 3.75 1.79 23.28
N GLY A 320 3.22 2.76 24.03
CA GLY A 320 2.33 2.53 25.15
C GLY A 320 0.86 2.67 24.76
N LYS A 321 0.01 2.99 25.74
CA LYS A 321 -1.36 3.42 25.45
C LYS A 321 -1.33 4.81 24.79
N PRO A 322 -2.19 5.07 23.77
CA PRO A 322 -2.26 6.37 23.13
C PRO A 322 -2.45 7.49 24.17
N PRO A 323 -1.60 8.53 24.19
CA PRO A 323 -1.78 9.68 25.06
C PRO A 323 -2.97 10.50 24.58
N LYS A 324 -3.64 11.18 25.52
CA LYS A 324 -4.61 12.22 25.15
C LYS A 324 -3.83 13.46 24.68
N PRO A 325 -4.19 14.06 23.52
CA PRO A 325 -3.65 15.35 23.11
C PRO A 325 -3.80 16.37 24.25
N LYS A 326 -2.74 17.14 24.53
CA LYS A 326 -2.73 18.14 25.60
C LYS A 326 -2.84 19.54 25.00
N GLY A 327 -3.85 20.29 25.45
CA GLY A 327 -4.03 21.70 25.06
C GLY A 327 -4.88 21.89 23.80
N LYS A 328 -4.89 23.12 23.29
CA LYS A 328 -5.69 23.53 22.12
C LYS A 328 -4.90 23.51 20.80
N SER A 329 -3.63 23.08 20.83
CA SER A 329 -2.80 23.01 19.64
C SER A 329 -3.39 22.01 18.66
N PRO A 330 -3.51 22.36 17.36
CA PRO A 330 -4.05 21.45 16.36
C PRO A 330 -3.11 20.27 16.06
N ILE A 331 -1.82 20.41 16.41
CA ILE A 331 -0.80 19.36 16.28
C ILE A 331 -0.11 19.19 17.62
N ASN A 332 -0.07 17.95 18.12
CA ASN A 332 0.50 17.63 19.42
C ASN A 332 1.61 16.58 19.26
N PHE A 333 2.85 17.01 19.45
CA PHE A 333 4.01 16.13 19.52
C PHE A 333 4.20 15.63 20.95
N VAL A 334 4.15 14.32 21.17
CA VAL A 334 4.21 13.73 22.51
C VAL A 334 5.24 12.61 22.53
N VAL A 335 6.33 12.78 23.30
CA VAL A 335 7.26 11.69 23.54
C VAL A 335 6.63 10.71 24.52
N VAL A 336 6.34 9.49 24.07
CA VAL A 336 5.63 8.48 24.87
C VAL A 336 6.55 7.38 25.40
N ALA A 337 7.70 7.18 24.76
CA ALA A 337 8.68 6.19 25.15
C ALA A 337 10.09 6.73 25.01
N ASN A 338 10.99 6.24 25.85
CA ASN A 338 12.40 6.61 25.82
C ASN A 338 13.28 5.47 26.30
N ALA A 339 14.52 5.45 25.82
CA ALA A 339 15.54 4.49 26.21
C ALA A 339 16.95 5.10 26.19
N THR A 340 17.90 4.36 26.75
CA THR A 340 19.34 4.62 26.62
C THR A 340 19.99 3.40 25.98
N TRP A 341 20.84 3.61 24.99
CA TRP A 341 21.51 2.54 24.26
C TRP A 341 23.02 2.81 24.16
N ASN A 342 23.81 1.76 24.33
CA ASN A 342 25.27 1.82 24.30
C ASN A 342 25.86 1.70 22.89
N GLY A 343 25.02 1.58 21.87
CA GLY A 343 25.43 1.43 20.47
C GLY A 343 25.72 -0.01 20.03
N LYS A 344 25.49 -1.02 20.89
CA LYS A 344 25.77 -2.43 20.60
C LYS A 344 24.52 -3.30 20.70
N GLY A 345 24.51 -4.38 19.91
CA GLY A 345 23.42 -5.35 19.87
C GLY A 345 22.20 -4.87 19.08
N PHE A 346 21.24 -5.75 18.87
CA PHE A 346 19.97 -5.40 18.23
C PHE A 346 19.17 -4.44 19.10
N PHE A 347 18.59 -3.41 18.49
CA PHE A 347 17.67 -2.49 19.13
C PHE A 347 16.49 -2.24 18.19
N ASN A 348 15.27 -2.29 18.73
CA ASN A 348 14.05 -1.98 18.00
C ASN A 348 13.11 -1.21 18.93
N SER A 349 12.55 -0.08 18.48
CA SER A 349 11.54 0.64 19.25
C SER A 349 10.21 -0.11 19.38
N GLY A 350 10.01 -1.14 18.56
CA GLY A 350 8.69 -1.66 18.21
C GLY A 350 7.94 -0.71 17.26
N ALA A 351 6.87 -1.22 16.66
CA ALA A 351 6.02 -0.44 15.77
C ALA A 351 5.17 0.56 16.56
N PHE A 352 5.21 1.81 16.12
CA PHE A 352 4.33 2.87 16.61
C PHE A 352 3.17 3.04 15.64
N ALA A 353 1.94 2.80 16.10
CA ALA A 353 0.73 2.84 15.28
C ALA A 353 -0.38 3.74 15.87
N ASN A 354 -0.15 4.40 17.00
CA ASN A 354 -1.14 5.26 17.68
C ASN A 354 -1.17 6.70 17.16
N SER A 355 -0.15 7.13 16.41
CA SER A 355 -0.14 8.46 15.78
C SER A 355 -1.38 8.64 14.91
N ASN A 356 -2.06 9.78 15.07
CA ASN A 356 -3.23 10.15 14.28
C ASN A 356 -3.08 11.60 13.79
N PRO A 357 -2.24 11.83 12.75
CA PRO A 357 -1.99 13.16 12.23
C PRO A 357 -3.28 13.81 11.68
N PRO A 358 -3.41 15.15 11.77
CA PRO A 358 -2.44 16.07 12.36
C PRO A 358 -2.49 16.12 13.90
N SER A 359 -3.54 15.56 14.52
CA SER A 359 -3.89 15.83 15.93
C SER A 359 -2.87 15.34 16.96
N LEU A 360 -2.34 14.13 16.76
CA LEU A 360 -1.39 13.48 17.66
C LEU A 360 -0.25 12.86 16.84
N ILE A 361 0.99 13.20 17.22
CA ILE A 361 2.21 12.63 16.66
C ILE A 361 3.04 12.12 17.84
N GLU A 362 3.17 10.80 17.96
CA GLU A 362 3.95 10.18 19.02
C GLU A 362 5.45 10.27 18.72
N GLY A 363 6.25 10.31 19.78
CA GLY A 363 7.69 10.41 19.71
C GLY A 363 8.41 9.34 20.53
N TYR A 364 9.52 8.86 19.98
CA TYR A 364 10.47 7.95 20.62
C TYR A 364 11.79 8.66 20.86
N LYS A 365 12.29 8.67 22.11
CA LYS A 365 13.58 9.31 22.43
C LYS A 365 14.65 8.27 22.78
N LEU A 366 15.75 8.25 22.04
CA LEU A 366 16.90 7.39 22.33
C LEU A 366 18.14 8.20 22.72
N THR A 367 18.79 7.84 23.82
CA THR A 367 20.05 8.43 24.27
C THR A 367 21.22 7.51 23.95
N PHE A 368 22.26 8.02 23.29
CA PHE A 368 23.42 7.23 22.85
C PHE A 368 24.59 7.41 23.80
N ARG A 369 25.16 6.32 24.31
CA ARG A 369 26.29 6.36 25.26
C ARG A 369 27.66 6.10 24.63
N GLY A 370 27.71 5.52 23.43
CA GLY A 370 28.96 5.27 22.71
C GLY A 370 29.11 6.20 21.52
N ALA A 371 30.32 6.73 21.30
CA ALA A 371 30.68 7.37 20.05
C ALA A 371 30.61 6.37 18.89
N GLY A 372 30.29 6.84 17.68
CA GLY A 372 30.20 5.99 16.50
C GLY A 372 29.20 6.51 15.47
N THR A 373 29.11 5.78 14.35
CA THR A 373 28.09 6.02 13.32
C THR A 373 27.12 4.84 13.31
N TYR A 374 25.86 5.12 13.61
CA TYR A 374 24.80 4.13 13.74
C TYR A 374 23.79 4.28 12.60
N LYS A 375 23.71 3.27 11.74
CA LYS A 375 22.68 3.17 10.71
C LYS A 375 21.45 2.49 11.29
N TYR A 376 20.27 2.96 10.92
CA TYR A 376 19.00 2.36 11.33
C TYR A 376 18.02 2.33 10.17
N ILE A 377 17.03 1.46 10.32
CA ILE A 377 15.95 1.24 9.35
C ILE A 377 14.59 1.35 10.03
N CYS A 378 13.55 1.55 9.21
CA CYS A 378 12.23 1.06 9.50
C CYS A 378 12.13 -0.39 9.00
N THR A 379 11.40 -1.23 9.72
CA THR A 379 11.13 -2.64 9.35
C THR A 379 9.80 -2.80 8.62
N VAL A 380 8.93 -1.78 8.68
CA VAL A 380 7.60 -1.77 8.06
C VAL A 380 7.68 -1.34 6.60
N HIS A 381 8.42 -0.28 6.34
CA HIS A 381 8.64 0.26 5.00
C HIS A 381 10.10 0.02 4.62
N ASP A 382 10.29 -0.76 3.58
CA ASP A 382 11.60 -1.05 3.03
C ASP A 382 12.29 0.25 2.59
N ASP A 383 13.63 0.21 2.50
CA ASP A 383 14.48 1.31 2.04
C ASP A 383 14.46 2.61 2.88
N MET A 384 13.56 2.70 3.87
CA MET A 384 13.53 3.76 4.87
C MET A 384 14.72 3.63 5.82
N LYS A 385 15.74 4.45 5.59
CA LYS A 385 17.07 4.35 6.24
C LYS A 385 17.54 5.70 6.77
N GLY A 386 18.11 5.71 7.97
CA GLY A 386 18.71 6.90 8.59
C GLY A 386 20.09 6.63 9.20
N THR A 387 20.76 7.69 9.65
CA THR A 387 22.09 7.60 10.25
C THR A 387 22.26 8.57 11.42
N ILE A 388 22.73 8.08 12.55
CA ILE A 388 23.11 8.91 13.71
C ILE A 388 24.63 8.89 13.84
N VAL A 389 25.25 10.06 13.90
CA VAL A 389 26.68 10.22 14.17
C VAL A 389 26.84 10.77 15.58
N VAL A 390 27.56 10.03 16.42
CA VAL A 390 27.82 10.36 17.83
C VAL A 390 29.31 10.62 18.00
N GLY A 391 29.70 11.84 18.36
CA GLY A 391 31.11 12.24 18.44
C GLY A 391 31.32 13.61 19.03
#